data_AF-A0A2D9XK51-F1
#
_entry.id   AF-A0A2D9XK51-F1
#
_cell.length_a   1.000
_cell.length_b   1.000
_cell.length_c   1.000
_cell.angle_alpha   90.00
_cell.angle_beta   90.00
_cell.angle_gamma   90.00
#
_symmetry.space_group_name_H-M   'P 1'
#
loop_
_entity.id
_entity.type
_entity.pdbx_description
1 polymer ?
#
loop_
_entity_poly.entity_id
_entity_poly.type
_entity_poly.pdbx_seq_one_letter_code
_entity_poly.pdbx_strand_id
1 'polypeptide(L)'
;FFRGFLFKGLENSFLGGHGAVFISSFLFAAIHLQYDQTIMLFILLPMAILLGYSRLMSKSLVLPILLHSINNLAACLFTHFEIY
;
A
#
# COMPACT_ATOMS: atom_id res chain seq x y z
N PHE A 1 4.28 9.54 3.03
CA PHE A 1 4.17 9.29 4.48
C PHE A 1 4.32 7.80 4.83
N PHE A 2 3.36 6.93 4.47
CA PHE A 2 3.31 5.52 4.89
C PHE A 2 4.60 4.71 4.65
N ARG A 3 5.17 4.74 3.43
CA ARG A 3 6.41 4.00 3.08
C ARG A 3 7.71 4.75 3.39
N GLY A 4 7.61 5.99 3.84
CA GLY A 4 8.74 6.85 4.21
C GLY A 4 8.89 6.92 5.72
N PHE A 5 8.44 8.02 6.32
CA PHE A 5 8.57 8.29 7.75
C PHE A 5 8.02 7.16 8.64
N LEU A 6 6.74 6.77 8.45
CA LEU A 6 6.11 5.73 9.26
C LEU A 6 6.82 4.38 9.12
N PHE A 7 7.04 3.93 7.88
CA PHE A 7 7.74 2.67 7.61
C PHE A 7 9.14 2.65 8.21
N LYS A 8 9.92 3.72 8.04
CA LYS A 8 11.30 3.75 8.54
C LYS A 8 11.37 3.78 10.07
N GLY A 9 10.44 4.49 10.72
CA GLY A 9 10.30 4.46 12.18
C GLY A 9 9.97 3.07 12.70
N LEU A 10 9.03 2.36 12.06
CA LEU A 10 8.66 1.00 12.42
C LEU A 10 9.79 0.00 12.13
N GLU A 11 10.47 0.13 10.99
CA GLU A 11 11.57 -0.74 10.57
C GLU A 11 12.74 -0.68 11.56
N ASN A 12 13.02 0.51 12.11
CA ASN A 12 14.08 0.73 13.09
C ASN A 12 13.66 0.37 14.54
N SER A 13 12.42 -0.03 14.77
CA SER A 13 11.92 -0.46 16.08
C SER A 13 12.06 -1.97 16.27
N PHE A 14 11.64 -2.49 17.43
CA PHE A 14 11.60 -3.94 17.71
C PHE A 14 10.75 -4.75 16.72
N LEU A 15 9.85 -4.09 15.97
CA LEU A 15 8.97 -4.70 14.98
C LEU A 15 9.73 -5.13 13.70
N GLY A 16 10.88 -4.52 13.42
CA GLY A 16 11.68 -4.78 12.24
C GLY A 16 10.96 -4.52 10.91
N GLY A 17 11.56 -4.98 9.82
CA GLY A 17 11.05 -4.75 8.46
C GLY A 17 9.68 -5.37 8.19
N HIS A 18 9.45 -6.61 8.63
CA HIS A 18 8.17 -7.29 8.43
C HIS A 18 7.04 -6.64 9.25
N GLY A 19 7.31 -6.27 10.51
CA GLY A 19 6.33 -5.55 11.33
C GLY A 19 6.02 -4.16 10.75
N ALA A 20 7.01 -3.48 10.18
CA ALA A 20 6.79 -2.24 9.43
C ALA A 20 5.84 -2.45 8.25
N VAL A 21 5.99 -3.52 7.47
CA VAL A 21 5.08 -3.86 6.37
C VAL A 21 3.66 -4.05 6.87
N PHE A 22 3.44 -4.89 7.89
CA PHE A 22 2.10 -5.21 8.38
C PHE A 22 1.39 -3.99 8.97
N ILE A 23 2.03 -3.29 9.91
CA ILE A 23 1.39 -2.15 10.59
C ILE A 23 1.07 -1.03 9.62
N SER A 24 2.04 -0.63 8.78
CA SER A 24 1.79 0.47 7.85
C SER A 24 0.80 0.10 6.73
N SER A 25 0.65 -1.18 6.38
CA SER A 25 -0.38 -1.64 5.44
C SER A 25 -1.77 -1.67 6.07
N PHE A 26 -1.88 -2.09 7.33
CA PHE A 26 -3.14 -2.08 8.06
C PHE A 26 -3.64 -0.65 8.30
N LEU A 27 -2.75 0.26 8.72
CA LEU A 27 -3.08 1.69 8.87
C LEU A 27 -3.47 2.33 7.53
N PHE A 28 -2.83 1.93 6.43
CA PHE A 28 -3.24 2.38 5.10
C PHE A 28 -4.66 1.89 4.77
N ALA A 29 -4.99 0.62 4.99
CA ALA A 29 -6.34 0.11 4.76
C ALA A 29 -7.38 0.78 5.67
N ALA A 30 -7.05 1.05 6.93
CA ALA A 30 -7.93 1.66 7.92
C ALA A 30 -8.35 3.11 7.59
N ILE A 31 -7.56 3.85 6.81
CA ILE A 31 -7.97 5.19 6.34
C ILE A 31 -8.83 5.13 5.06
N HIS A 32 -9.08 3.93 4.52
CA HIS A 32 -9.87 3.71 3.31
C HIS A 32 -11.25 3.07 3.59
N LEU A 33 -11.80 3.31 4.79
CA LEU A 33 -13.10 2.77 5.20
C LEU A 33 -14.29 3.31 4.37
N GLN A 34 -14.09 4.28 3.49
CA GLN A 34 -15.10 4.72 2.54
C GLN A 34 -15.42 3.67 1.45
N TYR A 35 -14.55 2.68 1.24
CA TYR A 35 -14.79 1.59 0.30
C TYR A 35 -15.52 0.43 0.96
N ASP A 36 -16.21 -0.39 0.16
CA ASP A 36 -16.83 -1.61 0.66
C ASP A 36 -15.78 -2.59 1.21
N GLN A 37 -16.22 -3.50 2.09
CA GLN A 37 -15.33 -4.47 2.72
C GLN A 37 -14.63 -5.38 1.72
N THR A 38 -15.27 -5.69 0.60
CA THR A 38 -14.71 -6.52 -0.48
C THR A 38 -13.51 -5.82 -1.12
N ILE A 39 -13.66 -4.57 -1.58
CA ILE A 39 -12.56 -3.78 -2.14
C ILE A 39 -11.46 -3.60 -1.10
N MET A 40 -11.81 -3.32 0.15
CA MET A 40 -10.83 -3.14 1.21
C MET A 40 -9.97 -4.40 1.45
N LEU A 41 -10.62 -5.57 1.60
CA LEU A 41 -9.94 -6.82 1.95
C LEU A 41 -9.22 -7.47 0.77
N PHE A 42 -9.78 -7.40 -0.43
CA PHE A 42 -9.25 -8.12 -1.60
C PHE A 42 -8.41 -7.26 -2.53
N ILE A 43 -8.52 -5.93 -2.47
CA ILE A 43 -7.77 -5.03 -3.36
C ILE A 43 -6.81 -4.16 -2.54
N LEU A 44 -7.35 -3.34 -1.63
CA LEU A 44 -6.54 -2.33 -0.93
C LEU A 44 -5.51 -2.94 0.01
N LEU A 45 -5.90 -3.88 0.87
CA LEU A 45 -4.98 -4.48 1.84
C LEU A 45 -3.86 -5.30 1.15
N PRO A 46 -4.14 -6.17 0.17
CA PRO A 46 -3.10 -6.88 -0.58
C PRO A 46 -2.16 -5.93 -1.33
N MET A 47 -2.70 -4.90 -1.99
CA MET A 47 -1.88 -3.89 -2.65
C MET A 47 -1.02 -3.11 -1.65
N ALA A 48 -1.57 -2.77 -0.48
CA ALA A 48 -0.78 -2.14 0.57
C ALA A 48 0.39 -3.05 0.99
N ILE A 49 0.15 -4.33 1.26
CA ILE A 49 1.20 -5.29 1.62
C ILE A 49 2.27 -5.38 0.52
N LEU A 50 1.86 -5.46 -0.75
CA LEU A 50 2.77 -5.47 -1.90
C LEU A 50 3.68 -4.23 -1.92
N LEU A 51 3.11 -3.04 -1.71
CA LEU A 51 3.89 -1.80 -1.62
C LEU A 51 4.83 -1.77 -0.40
N GLY A 52 4.45 -2.42 0.70
CA GLY A 52 5.30 -2.58 1.86
C GLY A 52 6.50 -3.48 1.58
N TYR A 53 6.28 -4.64 0.97
CA TYR A 53 7.36 -5.55 0.63
C TYR A 53 8.26 -5.02 -0.49
N SER A 54 7.70 -4.31 -1.47
CA SER A 54 8.51 -3.66 -2.51
C SER A 54 9.45 -2.62 -1.91
N ARG A 55 8.99 -1.86 -0.90
CA ARG A 55 9.85 -0.96 -0.11
C ARG A 55 10.93 -1.74 0.65
N LEU A 56 10.55 -2.81 1.36
CA LEU A 56 11.46 -3.59 2.21
C LEU A 56 12.59 -4.25 1.39
N MET A 57 12.24 -4.84 0.25
CA MET A 57 13.19 -5.57 -0.60
C MET A 57 14.08 -4.63 -1.41
N SER A 58 13.50 -3.58 -2.01
CA SER A 58 14.26 -2.67 -2.88
C SER A 58 15.05 -1.60 -2.11
N LYS A 59 14.71 -1.36 -0.83
CA LYS A 59 15.20 -0.22 -0.03
C LYS A 59 15.00 1.14 -0.71
N SER A 60 14.14 1.22 -1.73
CA SER A 60 13.85 2.42 -2.52
C SER A 60 12.41 2.88 -2.31
N LEU A 61 12.19 4.19 -2.41
CA LEU A 61 10.82 4.74 -2.45
C LEU A 61 10.27 4.78 -3.88
N VAL A 62 11.16 4.73 -4.87
CA VAL A 62 10.76 4.84 -6.28
C VAL A 62 9.94 3.63 -6.72
N LEU A 63 10.35 2.42 -6.35
CA LEU A 63 9.62 1.20 -6.70
C LEU A 63 8.17 1.18 -6.18
N PRO A 64 7.90 1.39 -4.87
CA PRO A 64 6.52 1.46 -4.39
C PRO A 64 5.73 2.64 -4.98
N ILE A 65 6.37 3.77 -5.27
CA ILE A 65 5.69 4.90 -5.96
C ILE A 65 5.25 4.48 -7.36
N LEU A 66 6.14 3.87 -8.16
CA LEU A 66 5.82 3.42 -9.51
C LEU A 66 4.69 2.38 -9.51
N LEU A 67 4.78 1.36 -8.64
CA LEU A 67 3.74 0.34 -8.51
C LEU A 67 2.40 0.94 -8.11
N HIS A 68 2.40 1.90 -7.19
CA HIS A 68 1.17 2.58 -6.78
C HIS A 68 0.58 3.44 -7.90
N SER A 69 1.40 4.18 -8.64
CA SER A 69 0.95 4.97 -9.79
C SER A 69 0.37 4.10 -10.89
N ILE A 70 0.98 2.94 -11.19
CA ILE A 70 0.44 1.97 -12.16
C ILE A 70 -0.90 1.42 -11.69
N ASN A 71 -1.02 1.06 -10.41
CA ASN A 71 -2.29 0.61 -9.84
C ASN A 71 -3.38 1.68 -9.97
N ASN A 72 -3.06 2.94 -9.67
CA ASN A 72 -4.03 4.03 -9.77
C ASN A 72 -4.42 4.29 -11.23
N LEU A 73 -3.48 4.19 -12.17
CA LEU A 73 -3.79 4.27 -13.59
C LEU A 73 -4.75 3.15 -14.03
N ALA A 74 -4.47 1.91 -13.61
CA ALA A 74 -5.34 0.77 -13.91
C ALA A 74 -6.75 0.97 -13.31
N ALA A 75 -6.84 1.47 -12.06
CA ALA A 75 -8.12 1.79 -11.43
C ALA A 75 -8.89 2.87 -12.19
N CYS A 76 -8.23 3.97 -12.58
CA CYS A 76 -8.86 5.03 -13.38
C CYS A 76 -9.40 4.49 -14.72
N LEU A 77 -8.62 3.64 -15.41
CA LEU A 77 -9.05 3.04 -16.67
C LEU A 77 -10.23 2.09 -16.46
N PHE A 78 -10.15 1.22 -15.45
CA PHE A 78 -11.23 0.29 -15.13
C PHE A 78 -12.54 1.01 -14.82
N THR A 79 -12.49 2.03 -13.95
CA THR A 79 -13.65 2.86 -13.63
C THR A 79 -14.15 3.63 -14.85
N HIS A 80 -13.28 4.08 -15.76
CA HIS A 80 -13.71 4.71 -17.00
C HIS A 80 -14.50 3.72 -17.87
N PHE A 81 -14.00 2.50 -18.08
CA PHE A 81 -14.68 1.50 -18.91
C PHE A 81 -15.92 0.86 -18.27
N GLU A 82 -16.06 0.87 -16.94
CA GLU A 82 -17.31 0.42 -16.29
C GLU A 82 -18.45 1.43 -16.37
N ILE A 83 -18.14 2.72 -16.52
CA ILE A 83 -19.14 3.80 -16.58
C ILE A 83 -19.75 3.97 -17.99
N TYR A 84 -19.09 3.44 -19.03
CA TYR A 84 -19.56 3.46 -20.43
C TYR A 84 -20.00 2.07 -20.88
#